data_AF-A0AAI9U4X9-F1
#
_entry.id   AF-A0AAI9U4X9-F1
#
_cell.length_a   1.000
_cell.length_b   1.000
_cell.length_c   1.000
_cell.angle_alpha   90.00
_cell.angle_beta   90.00
_cell.angle_gamma   90.00
#
_symmetry.space_group_name_H-M   'P 1'
#
loop_
_entity.id
_entity.type
_entity.pdbx_description
1 polymer ?
#
loop_
_entity_poly.entity_id
_entity_poly.type
_entity_poly.pdbx_seq_one_letter_code
_entity_poly.pdbx_strand_id
1 'polypeptide(L)'
;MATKSCLLLTKSSVSTRPGGTILAAASYEDPQGLVEAIEGTFEANTSKAKRFLKTNVLCLKPTVSIATLRSIEVPDLIALPPLKALIRHSALDEAFTEAVNKPQSMDQGFYTHLFDLYDDTFVDIDQHEDRIVLPRHALLIEYKMSPKAKKVIGGLASVIGGLTVIAVKAGEGSLN
;
A
#
# COMPACT_ATOMS: atom_id res chain seq x y z
N MET A 1 25.75 -2.35 15.74
CA MET A 1 24.74 -3.17 15.03
C MET A 1 24.15 -2.29 13.95
N ALA A 2 24.03 -2.77 12.72
CA ALA A 2 23.36 -2.02 11.65
C ALA A 2 21.89 -1.81 12.03
N THR A 3 21.39 -0.59 11.89
CA THR A 3 20.04 -0.24 12.34
C THR A 3 19.06 -0.61 11.24
N LYS A 4 18.33 -1.72 11.43
CA LYS A 4 17.30 -2.17 10.50
C LYS A 4 16.26 -1.07 10.29
N SER A 5 16.13 -0.60 9.05
CA SER A 5 15.26 0.48 8.66
C SER A 5 14.51 0.11 7.37
N CYS A 6 13.29 0.61 7.20
CA CYS A 6 12.58 0.45 5.93
C CYS A 6 12.23 1.81 5.33
N LEU A 7 12.26 1.89 4.01
CA LEU A 7 11.64 2.98 3.28
C LEU A 7 10.16 2.65 3.06
N LEU A 8 9.27 3.46 3.62
CA LEU A 8 7.83 3.43 3.39
C LEU A 8 7.46 4.46 2.33
N LEU A 9 6.89 4.00 1.23
CA LEU A 9 6.33 4.80 0.14
C LEU A 9 4.81 4.84 0.27
N THR A 10 4.26 6.04 0.38
CA THR A 10 2.81 6.25 0.42
C THR A 10 2.31 6.79 -0.92
N LYS A 11 1.34 6.10 -1.52
CA LYS A 11 0.69 6.57 -2.75
C LYS A 11 -0.55 7.39 -2.43
N SER A 12 -0.50 8.67 -2.78
CA SER A 12 -1.67 9.54 -2.80
C SER A 12 -2.35 9.51 -4.18
N SER A 13 -3.68 9.66 -4.20
CA SER A 13 -4.43 9.81 -5.46
C SER A 13 -4.22 11.16 -6.14
N VAL A 14 -3.62 12.13 -5.43
CA VAL A 14 -3.50 13.53 -5.87
C VAL A 14 -2.09 13.84 -6.42
N SER A 15 -1.10 13.00 -6.11
CA SER A 15 0.30 13.21 -6.49
C SER A 15 0.82 12.04 -7.33
N THR A 16 1.59 12.35 -8.36
CA THR A 16 2.35 11.35 -9.13
C THR A 16 3.62 10.91 -8.42
N ARG A 17 4.10 11.73 -7.47
CA ARG A 17 5.24 11.43 -6.59
C ARG A 17 4.75 10.79 -5.30
N PRO A 18 5.38 9.71 -4.84
CA PRO A 18 5.04 9.11 -3.56
C PRO A 18 5.52 10.02 -2.42
N GLY A 19 4.84 9.94 -1.28
CA GLY A 19 5.45 10.37 -0.02
C GLY A 19 6.45 9.31 0.42
N GLY A 20 7.61 9.73 0.93
CA GLY A 20 8.62 8.83 1.48
C GLY A 20 8.79 9.04 2.98
N THR A 21 8.93 7.97 3.74
CA THR A 21 9.27 8.02 5.17
C THR A 21 10.23 6.87 5.48
N ILE A 22 11.33 7.16 6.16
CA ILE A 22 12.24 6.14 6.67
C ILE A 22 11.79 5.82 8.09
N LEU A 23 11.52 4.54 8.36
CA LEU A 23 11.17 4.05 9.69
C LEU A 23 12.32 3.17 10.19
N ALA A 24 12.98 3.61 11.25
CA ALA A 24 14.06 2.86 11.88
C ALA A 24 13.47 1.95 12.97
N ALA A 25 13.76 0.65 12.93
CA ALA A 25 13.24 -0.31 13.90
C ALA A 25 13.64 0.03 15.34
N ALA A 26 14.83 0.63 15.53
CA ALA A 26 15.32 1.06 16.84
C ALA A 26 14.50 2.19 17.48
N SER A 27 13.62 2.87 16.72
CA SER A 27 12.73 3.91 17.23
C SER A 27 11.46 3.36 17.87
N TYR A 28 11.27 2.04 17.87
CA TYR A 28 10.07 1.38 18.36
C TYR A 28 10.43 0.36 19.45
N GLU A 29 9.54 0.20 20.42
CA GLU A 29 9.74 -0.76 21.53
C GLU A 29 9.80 -2.21 21.01
N ASP A 30 9.00 -2.52 19.99
CA ASP A 30 8.93 -3.84 19.38
C ASP A 30 8.51 -3.76 17.89
N PRO A 31 8.57 -4.90 17.15
CA PRO A 31 8.14 -4.96 15.75
C PRO A 31 6.65 -4.66 15.53
N GLN A 32 5.79 -4.86 16.54
CA GLN A 32 4.37 -4.52 16.43
C GLN A 32 4.19 -2.99 16.40
N GLY A 33 4.86 -2.26 17.29
CA GLY A 33 4.85 -0.79 17.30
C GLY A 33 5.35 -0.17 15.99
N LEU A 34 6.31 -0.82 15.32
CA LEU A 34 6.74 -0.43 13.98
C LEU A 34 5.62 -0.60 12.93
N VAL A 35 4.90 -1.73 12.97
CA VAL A 35 3.76 -1.98 12.05
C VAL A 35 2.61 -1.01 12.31
N GLU A 36 2.31 -0.71 13.57
CA GLU A 36 1.32 0.31 13.95
C GLU A 36 1.73 1.71 13.45
N ALA A 37 3.02 2.04 13.48
CA ALA A 37 3.51 3.30 12.93
C ALA A 37 3.41 3.38 11.40
N ILE A 38 3.53 2.25 10.68
CA ILE A 38 3.28 2.18 9.24
C ILE A 38 1.81 2.51 8.94
N GLU A 39 0.87 1.95 9.72
CA GLU A 39 -0.55 2.28 9.64
C GLU A 39 -0.76 3.78 9.91
N GLY A 40 -0.22 4.29 11.02
CA GLY A 40 -0.33 5.70 11.42
C GLY A 40 0.21 6.68 10.36
N THR A 41 1.33 6.36 9.73
CA THR A 41 1.92 7.18 8.66
C THR A 41 1.01 7.26 7.43
N PHE A 42 0.31 6.17 7.11
CA PHE A 42 -0.65 6.14 6.01
C PHE A 42 -1.95 6.89 6.33
N GLU A 43 -2.40 6.82 7.58
CA GLU A 43 -3.56 7.57 8.07
C GLU A 43 -3.30 9.07 8.13
N ALA A 44 -2.14 9.51 8.62
CA ALA A 44 -1.78 10.93 8.66
C ALA A 44 -1.80 11.57 7.26
N ASN A 45 -1.44 10.80 6.23
CA ASN A 45 -1.48 11.24 4.84
C ASN A 45 -2.89 11.18 4.20
N THR A 46 -3.92 10.75 4.93
CA THR A 46 -5.31 10.63 4.44
C THR A 46 -6.29 11.34 5.37
N SER A 47 -6.97 12.39 4.89
CA SER A 47 -8.00 13.06 5.69
C SER A 47 -9.12 12.10 6.11
N LYS A 48 -9.70 12.30 7.31
CA LYS A 48 -10.79 11.45 7.85
C LYS A 48 -11.94 11.25 6.86
N ALA A 49 -12.37 12.32 6.18
CA ALA A 49 -13.42 12.27 5.16
C ALA A 49 -13.00 11.42 3.94
N LYS A 50 -11.75 11.56 3.47
CA LYS A 50 -11.23 10.72 2.38
C LYS A 50 -11.12 9.26 2.81
N ARG A 51 -10.71 8.97 4.05
CA ARG A 51 -10.67 7.61 4.60
C ARG A 51 -12.06 6.98 4.63
N PHE A 52 -13.06 7.73 5.13
CA PHE A 52 -14.45 7.27 5.14
C PHE A 52 -14.96 6.97 3.73
N LEU A 53 -14.77 7.89 2.77
CA LEU A 53 -15.17 7.67 1.37
C LEU A 53 -14.47 6.45 0.77
N LYS A 54 -13.16 6.34 0.95
CA LYS A 54 -12.37 5.23 0.40
C LYS A 54 -12.81 3.89 0.99
N THR A 55 -13.00 3.82 2.30
CA THR A 55 -13.28 2.56 2.99
C THR A 55 -14.74 2.14 2.86
N ASN A 56 -15.67 3.06 3.09
CA ASN A 56 -17.11 2.75 3.18
C ASN A 56 -17.86 2.93 1.87
N VAL A 57 -17.42 3.84 0.99
CA VAL A 57 -18.10 4.08 -0.30
C VAL A 57 -17.39 3.32 -1.42
N LEU A 58 -16.06 3.41 -1.49
CA LEU A 58 -15.28 2.81 -2.57
C LEU A 58 -14.75 1.40 -2.24
N CYS A 59 -14.99 0.89 -1.03
CA CYS A 59 -14.52 -0.43 -0.57
C CYS A 59 -13.00 -0.65 -0.76
N LEU A 60 -12.22 0.43 -0.72
CA LEU A 60 -10.76 0.42 -0.79
C LEU A 60 -10.18 0.16 0.59
N LYS A 61 -9.13 -0.66 0.65
CA LYS A 61 -8.38 -0.92 1.88
C LYS A 61 -6.91 -0.55 1.71
N PRO A 62 -6.23 -0.14 2.80
CA PRO A 62 -4.77 -0.10 2.84
C PRO A 62 -4.23 -1.45 2.36
N THR A 63 -3.35 -1.40 1.38
CA THR A 63 -2.71 -2.57 0.79
C THR A 63 -1.22 -2.31 0.74
N VAL A 64 -0.45 -3.24 1.28
CA VAL A 64 1.00 -3.19 1.33
C VAL A 64 1.56 -4.05 0.20
N SER A 65 2.58 -3.56 -0.46
CA SER A 65 3.30 -4.27 -1.52
C SER A 65 4.79 -4.08 -1.31
N ILE A 66 5.58 -5.11 -1.56
CA ILE A 66 7.04 -4.96 -1.65
C ILE A 66 7.36 -4.41 -3.03
N ALA A 67 7.97 -3.23 -3.08
CA ALA A 67 8.34 -2.56 -4.31
C ALA A 67 9.84 -2.68 -4.54
N THR A 68 10.23 -3.17 -5.72
CA THR A 68 11.62 -3.11 -6.19
C THR A 68 11.89 -1.74 -6.80
N LEU A 69 12.82 -1.00 -6.21
CA LEU A 69 13.20 0.34 -6.64
C LEU A 69 14.26 0.30 -7.73
N ARG A 70 14.32 1.35 -8.54
CA ARG A 70 15.49 1.63 -9.37
C ARG A 70 16.62 2.15 -8.49
N SER A 71 17.85 1.71 -8.76
CA SER A 71 19.04 2.25 -8.12
C SER A 71 19.20 3.72 -8.48
N ILE A 72 18.83 4.59 -7.54
CA ILE A 72 18.96 6.03 -7.64
C ILE A 72 19.34 6.59 -6.27
N GLU A 73 20.00 7.73 -6.29
CA GLU A 73 20.24 8.55 -5.11
C GLU A 73 19.32 9.77 -5.18
N VAL A 74 18.81 10.18 -4.03
CA VAL A 74 17.99 11.39 -3.92
C VAL A 74 18.55 12.31 -2.84
N PRO A 75 18.45 13.64 -3.00
CA PRO A 75 18.92 14.57 -1.98
C PRO A 75 18.04 14.49 -0.71
N ASP A 76 16.75 14.25 -0.88
CA ASP A 76 15.80 14.04 0.22
C ASP A 76 14.59 13.20 -0.24
N LEU A 77 13.72 12.82 0.71
CA LEU A 77 12.51 12.04 0.44
C LEU A 77 11.38 12.85 -0.21
N ILE A 78 11.50 14.18 -0.30
CA ILE A 78 10.53 15.07 -0.96
C ILE A 78 10.82 15.13 -2.48
N ALA A 79 12.09 14.93 -2.85
CA ALA A 79 12.60 14.89 -4.21
C ALA A 79 12.44 13.52 -4.90
N LEU A 80 11.69 12.58 -4.30
CA LEU A 80 11.42 11.29 -4.91
C LEU A 80 10.83 11.42 -6.32
N PRO A 81 11.35 10.68 -7.31
CA PRO A 81 10.76 10.66 -8.64
C PRO A 81 9.31 10.14 -8.63
N PRO A 82 8.55 10.40 -9.71
CA PRO A 82 7.24 9.79 -9.89
C PRO A 82 7.30 8.26 -9.79
N LEU A 83 6.25 7.63 -9.26
CA LEU A 83 6.20 6.17 -9.00
C LEU A 83 6.62 5.31 -10.22
N LYS A 84 6.22 5.71 -11.44
CA LYS A 84 6.56 5.00 -12.69
C LYS A 84 8.06 5.02 -13.01
N ALA A 85 8.77 6.06 -12.59
CA ALA A 85 10.20 6.20 -12.76
C ALA A 85 10.95 5.54 -11.59
N LEU A 86 10.38 5.57 -10.38
CA LEU A 86 11.00 5.03 -9.17
C LEU A 86 10.90 3.49 -9.07
N ILE A 87 9.73 2.92 -9.35
CA ILE A 87 9.44 1.49 -9.12
C ILE A 87 9.60 0.70 -10.43
N ARG A 88 10.35 -0.41 -10.38
CA ARG A 88 10.44 -1.38 -11.49
C ARG A 88 9.28 -2.36 -11.45
N HIS A 89 9.03 -2.93 -10.27
CA HIS A 89 8.01 -3.92 -10.03
C HIS A 89 7.49 -3.78 -8.60
N SER A 90 6.25 -4.18 -8.36
CA SER A 90 5.72 -4.35 -7.01
C SER A 90 4.87 -5.61 -6.92
N ALA A 91 5.04 -6.34 -5.83
CA ALA A 91 4.30 -7.54 -5.51
C ALA A 91 3.43 -7.28 -4.27
N LEU A 92 2.16 -7.70 -4.33
CA LEU A 92 1.25 -7.63 -3.19
C LEU A 92 1.80 -8.52 -2.07
N ASP A 93 1.87 -7.98 -0.86
CA ASP A 93 2.18 -8.76 0.33
C ASP A 93 0.93 -8.91 1.20
N GLU A 94 0.31 -10.09 1.17
CA GLU A 94 -0.94 -10.32 1.90
C GLU A 94 -0.72 -10.36 3.42
N ALA A 95 0.40 -10.94 3.88
CA ALA A 95 0.71 -11.05 5.30
C ALA A 95 1.01 -9.68 5.91
N PHE A 96 1.85 -8.87 5.24
CA PHE A 96 2.13 -7.50 5.68
C PHE A 96 0.89 -6.61 5.55
N THR A 97 0.07 -6.82 4.53
CA THR A 97 -1.22 -6.12 4.40
C THR A 97 -2.14 -6.44 5.57
N GLU A 98 -2.23 -7.71 5.99
CA GLU A 98 -3.01 -8.10 7.16
C GLU A 98 -2.45 -7.48 8.44
N ALA A 99 -1.13 -7.57 8.63
CA ALA A 99 -0.45 -6.98 9.77
C ALA A 99 -0.69 -5.47 9.90
N VAL A 100 -0.67 -4.72 8.79
CA VAL A 100 -0.96 -3.27 8.81
C VAL A 100 -2.44 -2.97 9.03
N ASN A 101 -3.36 -3.81 8.55
CA ASN A 101 -4.79 -3.56 8.74
C ASN A 101 -5.31 -4.00 10.12
N LYS A 102 -4.64 -4.97 10.74
CA LYS A 102 -5.00 -5.57 12.04
C LYS A 102 -3.75 -6.09 12.76
N PRO A 103 -2.90 -5.21 13.31
CA PRO A 103 -1.68 -5.61 14.00
C PRO A 103 -1.94 -6.69 15.09
N GLN A 104 -2.96 -6.47 15.90
CA GLN A 104 -3.36 -7.35 16.99
C GLN A 104 -3.84 -8.75 16.58
N SER A 105 -4.13 -8.99 15.29
CA SER A 105 -4.54 -10.33 14.83
C SER A 105 -3.39 -11.18 14.31
N MET A 106 -2.18 -10.62 14.20
CA MET A 106 -1.01 -11.38 13.78
C MET A 106 -0.49 -12.24 14.92
N ASP A 107 0.04 -13.42 14.58
CA ASP A 107 0.70 -14.26 15.56
C ASP A 107 2.04 -13.65 16.00
N GLN A 108 2.48 -13.99 17.22
CA GLN A 108 3.75 -13.50 17.76
C GLN A 108 4.97 -14.00 16.95
N GLY A 109 4.84 -15.12 16.25
CA GLY A 109 5.88 -15.64 15.36
C GLY A 109 6.14 -14.71 14.19
N PHE A 110 5.11 -14.13 13.58
CA PHE A 110 5.25 -13.10 12.54
C PHE A 110 6.11 -11.92 13.02
N TYR A 111 5.81 -11.38 14.21
CA TYR A 111 6.58 -10.26 14.76
C TYR A 111 8.00 -10.64 15.16
N THR A 112 8.18 -11.83 15.72
CA THR A 112 9.49 -12.37 16.09
C THR A 112 10.40 -12.51 14.86
N HIS A 113 9.84 -12.95 13.74
CA HIS A 113 10.58 -13.20 12.50
C HIS A 113 10.46 -12.07 11.47
N LEU A 114 9.87 -10.93 11.81
CA LEU A 114 9.58 -9.85 10.85
C LEU A 114 10.82 -9.43 10.07
N PHE A 115 11.93 -9.16 10.76
CA PHE A 115 13.15 -8.69 10.11
C PHE A 115 13.89 -9.79 9.32
N ASP A 116 13.63 -11.06 9.63
CA ASP A 116 14.18 -12.20 8.88
C ASP A 116 13.34 -12.47 7.63
N LEU A 117 12.02 -12.39 7.74
CA LEU A 117 11.08 -12.58 6.62
C LEU A 117 11.19 -11.46 5.57
N TYR A 118 11.61 -10.27 5.99
CA TYR A 118 11.71 -9.07 5.16
C TYR A 118 13.11 -8.47 5.19
N ASP A 119 14.15 -9.30 5.29
CA ASP A 119 15.56 -8.91 5.41
C ASP A 119 16.04 -7.97 4.29
N ASP A 120 15.54 -8.17 3.09
CA ASP A 120 15.79 -7.39 1.88
C ASP A 120 15.05 -6.05 1.84
N THR A 121 14.06 -5.85 2.73
CA THR A 121 13.25 -4.63 2.86
C THR A 121 13.63 -3.82 4.10
N PHE A 122 13.98 -4.50 5.20
CA PHE A 122 14.54 -3.89 6.40
C PHE A 122 16.06 -3.97 6.35
N VAL A 123 16.66 -2.90 5.87
CA VAL A 123 18.10 -2.79 5.63
C VAL A 123 18.66 -1.56 6.34
N ASP A 124 19.97 -1.45 6.40
CA ASP A 124 20.58 -0.17 6.75
C ASP A 124 20.35 0.79 5.57
N ILE A 125 19.87 2.00 5.84
CA ILE A 125 19.63 3.01 4.80
C ILE A 125 20.69 4.07 4.96
N ASP A 126 21.70 3.98 4.10
CA ASP A 126 22.85 4.88 4.12
C ASP A 126 22.43 6.31 3.74
N GLN A 127 22.72 7.23 4.65
CA GLN A 127 22.65 8.67 4.42
C GLN A 127 24.07 9.21 4.37
N HIS A 128 24.55 9.55 3.18
CA HIS A 128 25.88 10.10 2.96
C HIS A 128 25.77 11.52 2.42
N GLU A 129 26.43 12.48 3.08
CA GLU A 129 26.73 13.81 2.51
C GLU A 129 25.56 14.44 1.71
N ASP A 130 24.42 14.61 2.38
CA ASP A 130 23.19 15.19 1.84
C ASP A 130 22.47 14.36 0.75
N ARG A 131 22.76 13.06 0.68
CA ARG A 131 22.05 12.11 -0.19
C ARG A 131 21.61 10.86 0.55
N ILE A 132 20.48 10.35 0.09
CA ILE A 132 19.89 9.08 0.52
C ILE A 132 20.07 8.10 -0.62
N VAL A 133 20.80 7.01 -0.37
CA VAL A 133 20.84 5.87 -1.28
C VAL A 133 19.56 5.08 -1.06
N LEU A 134 18.71 5.00 -2.08
CA LEU A 134 17.46 4.26 -1.92
C LEU A 134 17.73 2.75 -1.83
N PRO A 135 17.08 2.04 -0.88
CA PRO A 135 17.23 0.59 -0.77
C PRO A 135 16.66 -0.10 -2.02
N ARG A 136 17.12 -1.32 -2.28
CA ARG A 136 16.62 -2.11 -3.40
C ARG A 136 15.11 -2.40 -3.29
N HIS A 137 14.63 -2.64 -2.06
CA HIS A 137 13.22 -2.88 -1.79
C HIS A 137 12.68 -1.88 -0.78
N ALA A 138 11.41 -1.55 -0.94
CA ALA A 138 10.68 -0.64 -0.07
C ALA A 138 9.25 -1.15 0.14
N LEU A 139 8.63 -0.75 1.24
CA LEU A 139 7.20 -0.98 1.45
C LEU A 139 6.42 0.09 0.70
N LEU A 140 5.53 -0.32 -0.20
CA LEU A 140 4.58 0.56 -0.87
C LEU A 140 3.20 0.35 -0.27
N ILE A 141 2.64 1.39 0.33
CA ILE A 141 1.27 1.38 0.84
C ILE A 141 0.35 2.23 -0.04
N GLU A 142 -0.74 1.63 -0.48
CA GLU A 142 -1.74 2.29 -1.31
C GLU A 142 -3.17 1.79 -1.03
N TYR A 143 -4.17 2.63 -1.30
CA TYR A 143 -5.56 2.20 -1.26
C TYR A 143 -5.91 1.44 -2.53
N LYS A 144 -6.18 0.13 -2.40
CA LYS A 144 -6.68 -0.72 -3.50
C LYS A 144 -8.02 -1.34 -3.11
N MET A 145 -8.85 -1.64 -4.10
CA MET A 145 -10.01 -2.52 -3.88
C MET A 145 -9.49 -3.91 -3.57
N SER A 146 -10.01 -4.52 -2.51
CA SER A 146 -9.73 -5.94 -2.26
C SER A 146 -10.17 -6.79 -3.47
N PRO A 147 -9.45 -7.86 -3.82
CA PRO A 147 -9.85 -8.75 -4.91
C PRO A 147 -11.28 -9.29 -4.74
N LYS A 148 -11.71 -9.52 -3.49
CA LYS A 148 -13.07 -9.94 -3.14
C LYS A 148 -14.11 -8.87 -3.48
N ALA A 149 -13.88 -7.61 -3.11
CA ALA A 149 -14.77 -6.49 -3.45
C ALA A 149 -14.83 -6.25 -4.96
N LYS A 150 -13.69 -6.38 -5.66
CA LYS A 150 -13.63 -6.25 -7.12
C LYS A 150 -14.50 -7.30 -7.84
N LYS A 151 -14.50 -8.55 -7.34
CA LYS A 151 -15.38 -9.63 -7.86
C LYS A 151 -16.86 -9.33 -7.64
N VAL A 152 -17.24 -8.84 -6.46
CA VAL A 152 -18.64 -8.52 -6.13
C VAL A 152 -19.17 -7.36 -6.96
N ILE A 153 -18.40 -6.28 -7.11
CA ILE A 153 -18.79 -5.12 -7.93
C ILE A 153 -18.87 -5.51 -9.42
N GLY A 154 -17.91 -6.30 -9.92
CA GLY A 154 -17.96 -6.83 -11.29
C GLY A 154 -19.19 -7.71 -11.55
N GLY A 155 -19.58 -8.53 -10.57
CA GLY A 155 -20.81 -9.33 -10.64
C GLY A 155 -22.07 -8.47 -10.65
N LEU A 156 -22.17 -7.48 -9.76
CA LEU A 156 -23.32 -6.57 -9.70
C LEU A 156 -23.49 -5.72 -10.97
N ALA A 157 -22.40 -5.19 -11.52
CA ALA A 157 -22.43 -4.44 -12.77
C ALA A 157 -22.90 -5.33 -13.95
N SER A 158 -22.50 -6.60 -13.97
CA SER A 158 -22.95 -7.57 -14.98
C SER A 158 -24.43 -7.92 -14.85
N VAL A 159 -24.98 -8.00 -13.62
CA VAL A 159 -26.40 -8.30 -13.39
C VAL A 159 -27.28 -7.12 -13.80
N ILE A 160 -26.88 -5.89 -13.45
CA ILE A 160 -27.62 -4.67 -13.83
C ILE A 160 -27.56 -4.44 -15.34
N GLY A 161 -26.38 -4.63 -15.96
CA GLY A 161 -26.22 -4.59 -17.41
C GLY A 161 -27.06 -5.66 -18.12
N GLY A 162 -27.10 -6.88 -17.60
CA GLY A 162 -27.93 -7.97 -18.11
C GLY A 162 -29.43 -7.69 -18.02
N LEU A 163 -29.91 -7.13 -16.91
CA LEU A 163 -31.31 -6.74 -16.72
C LEU A 163 -31.73 -5.60 -17.65
N THR A 164 -30.84 -4.65 -17.92
CA THR A 164 -31.12 -3.53 -18.84
C THR A 164 -31.22 -4.04 -20.29
N VAL A 165 -30.34 -4.96 -20.69
CA VAL A 165 -30.42 -5.61 -22.01
C VAL A 165 -31.70 -6.44 -22.17
N ILE A 166 -32.14 -7.16 -21.13
CA ILE A 166 -33.38 -7.93 -21.19
C ILE A 166 -34.61 -7.02 -21.26
N ALA A 167 -34.62 -5.90 -20.53
CA ALA A 167 -35.72 -4.94 -20.56
C ALA A 167 -35.86 -4.21 -21.92
N VAL A 168 -34.74 -3.83 -22.54
CA VAL A 168 -34.76 -3.22 -23.90
C VAL A 168 -35.27 -4.23 -24.94
N LYS A 169 -34.83 -5.48 -24.86
CA LYS A 169 -35.26 -6.53 -25.80
C LYS A 169 -36.72 -6.95 -25.62
N ALA A 170 -37.27 -6.84 -24.41
CA ALA A 170 -38.70 -7.05 -24.14
C ALA A 170 -39.56 -5.86 -24.60
N GLY A 171 -39.03 -4.62 -24.57
CA GLY A 171 -39.71 -3.42 -25.08
C GLY A 171 -39.78 -3.37 -26.61
N GLU A 172 -38.79 -3.88 -27.32
CA GLU A 172 -38.79 -3.95 -28.79
C GLU A 172 -39.69 -5.06 -29.36
N GLY A 173 -40.05 -6.07 -28.56
CA GLY A 173 -40.92 -7.17 -28.98
C GLY A 173 -42.43 -6.92 -28.81
N SER A 174 -42.83 -5.79 -28.20
CA SER A 174 -44.24 -5.49 -27.85
C SER A 174 -44.89 -4.44 -28.76
N LEU A 175 -44.21 -4.02 -29.84
CA LEU A 175 -44.74 -3.15 -30.89
C LEU A 175 -44.78 -3.93 -32.21
N ASN A 176 -45.75 -4.83 -32.32
CA ASN A 176 -46.35 -5.29 -33.58
C ASN A 176 -47.82 -5.61 -33.31
#